data_AF-A0A3D2FUN3-F1
#
_entry.id   AF-A0A3D2FUN3-F1
#
_cell.length_a   1.000
_cell.length_b   1.000
_cell.length_c   1.000
_cell.angle_alpha   90.00
_cell.angle_beta   90.00
_cell.angle_gamma   90.00
#
_symmetry.space_group_name_H-M   'P 1'
#
loop_
_entity.id
_entity.type
_entity.pdbx_description
1 polymer ?
#
loop_
_entity_poly.entity_id
_entity_poly.type
_entity_poly.pdbx_seq_one_letter_code
_entity_poly.pdbx_strand_id
1 'polypeptide(L)'
;LYDSDYVAKHTEGFEALKERTAHTTPEAMSPICGVSPEDLRTVARGYAKAKSAIIFWGMGVSQHTHGTDNSRCLISLALLTGNVGRAGTGLHPLRGQNNVQGASDAGLIPMFFPDYKPVDDAETRAKYEDLWQTELDVERGMTVVEITNA
;
A
#
# COMPACT_ATOMS: atom_id res chain seq x y z
N LEU A 1 12.63 15.03 -11.90
CA LEU A 1 13.10 14.45 -10.61
C LEU A 1 12.68 12.99 -10.49
N TYR A 2 11.46 12.64 -10.93
CA TYR A 2 11.05 11.25 -11.07
C TYR A 2 11.86 10.52 -12.17
N ASP A 3 11.91 9.19 -12.11
CA ASP A 3 12.57 8.31 -13.07
C ASP A 3 11.61 7.98 -14.22
N SER A 4 11.75 8.68 -15.34
CA SER A 4 10.83 8.56 -16.49
C SER A 4 10.88 7.20 -17.16
N ASP A 5 12.05 6.57 -17.21
CA ASP A 5 12.22 5.27 -17.85
C ASP A 5 11.58 4.18 -16.99
N TYR A 6 11.75 4.24 -15.67
CA TYR A 6 11.09 3.32 -14.75
C TYR A 6 9.57 3.48 -14.80
N VAL A 7 9.07 4.71 -14.73
CA VAL A 7 7.64 5.01 -14.79
C VAL A 7 7.02 4.46 -16.09
N ALA A 8 7.65 4.72 -17.24
CA ALA A 8 7.15 4.25 -18.52
C ALA A 8 7.14 2.72 -18.66
N LYS A 9 8.09 2.02 -18.03
CA LYS A 9 8.25 0.56 -18.16
C LYS A 9 7.47 -0.25 -17.14
N HIS A 10 7.27 0.27 -15.94
CA HIS A 10 6.84 -0.51 -14.78
C HIS A 10 5.61 0.03 -14.07
N THR A 11 5.01 1.10 -14.58
CA THR A 11 3.84 1.73 -13.94
C THR A 11 2.76 2.08 -14.94
N GLU A 12 1.57 2.35 -14.42
CA GLU A 12 0.43 2.89 -15.16
C GLU A 12 -0.18 4.07 -14.39
N GLY A 13 -1.04 4.86 -15.05
CA GLY A 13 -1.78 5.95 -14.40
C GLY A 13 -0.97 7.22 -14.08
N PHE A 14 0.27 7.36 -14.58
CA PHE A 14 1.13 8.51 -14.30
C PHE A 14 0.49 9.86 -14.67
N GLU A 15 -0.10 10.00 -15.86
CA GLU A 15 -0.70 11.28 -16.27
C GLU A 15 -1.87 11.68 -15.37
N ALA A 16 -2.71 10.73 -14.97
CA ALA A 16 -3.80 11.00 -14.03
C ALA A 16 -3.28 11.42 -12.64
N LEU A 17 -2.21 10.80 -12.16
CA LEU A 17 -1.56 11.20 -10.89
C LEU A 17 -0.98 12.62 -11.00
N LYS A 18 -0.30 12.93 -12.10
CA LYS A 18 0.30 14.25 -12.36
C LYS A 18 -0.77 15.35 -12.41
N GLU A 19 -1.88 15.11 -13.10
CA GLU A 19 -3.01 16.04 -13.12
C GLU A 19 -3.60 16.25 -11.72
N ARG A 20 -3.90 15.17 -11.00
CA ARG A 20 -4.45 15.23 -9.63
C ARG A 20 -3.55 15.95 -8.64
N THR A 21 -2.24 15.89 -8.81
CA THR A 21 -1.26 16.49 -7.90
C THR A 21 -0.78 17.88 -8.32
N ALA A 22 -1.23 18.39 -9.48
CA ALA A 22 -0.76 19.66 -10.03
C ALA A 22 -0.99 20.86 -9.07
N HIS A 23 -2.08 20.82 -8.29
CA HIS A 23 -2.42 21.87 -7.34
C HIS A 23 -1.88 21.63 -5.92
N THR A 24 -1.28 20.46 -5.68
CA THR A 24 -0.71 20.05 -4.39
C THR A 24 0.71 20.60 -4.22
N THR A 25 0.87 21.92 -4.45
CA THR A 25 2.16 22.60 -4.33
C THR A 25 2.63 22.67 -2.88
N PRO A 26 3.95 22.75 -2.60
CA PRO A 26 4.46 22.94 -1.24
C PRO A 26 3.84 24.15 -0.52
N GLU A 27 3.60 25.25 -1.25
CA GLU A 27 2.94 26.45 -0.73
C GLU A 27 1.49 26.18 -0.33
N ALA A 28 0.73 25.49 -1.18
CA ALA A 28 -0.67 25.15 -0.90
C ALA A 28 -0.79 24.19 0.29
N MET A 29 0.17 23.26 0.45
CA MET A 29 0.13 22.23 1.50
C MET A 29 0.73 22.69 2.82
N SER A 30 1.65 23.66 2.83
CA SER A 30 2.30 24.15 4.05
C SER A 30 1.34 24.51 5.20
N PRO A 31 0.26 25.29 5.00
CA PRO A 31 -0.67 25.59 6.09
C PRO A 31 -1.46 24.37 6.60
N ILE A 32 -1.60 23.32 5.79
CA ILE A 32 -2.29 22.08 6.16
C ILE A 32 -1.34 21.15 6.92
N CYS A 33 -0.12 20.99 6.41
CA CYS A 33 0.88 20.08 6.97
C CYS A 33 1.57 20.67 8.22
N GLY A 34 1.56 22.00 8.39
CA GLY A 34 2.35 22.67 9.42
C GLY A 34 3.86 22.59 9.19
N VAL A 35 4.29 22.35 7.94
CA VAL A 35 5.70 22.23 7.52
C VAL A 35 5.98 23.30 6.48
N SER A 36 7.18 23.90 6.51
CA SER A 36 7.51 24.97 5.57
C SER A 36 7.57 24.45 4.12
N PRO A 37 7.25 25.28 3.10
CA PRO A 37 7.38 24.86 1.70
C PRO A 37 8.81 24.44 1.32
N GLU A 38 9.82 25.02 1.99
CA GLU A 38 11.22 24.69 1.71
C GLU A 38 11.63 23.34 2.30
N ASP A 39 11.16 22.99 3.49
CA ASP A 39 11.39 21.66 4.08
C ASP A 39 10.75 20.56 3.21
N LEU A 40 9.52 20.77 2.75
CA LEU A 40 8.84 19.85 1.82
C LEU A 40 9.66 19.63 0.55
N ARG A 41 10.18 20.71 -0.07
CA ARG A 41 11.04 20.60 -1.25
C ARG A 41 12.36 19.92 -0.95
N THR A 42 12.97 20.22 0.20
CA THR A 42 14.24 19.64 0.62
C THR A 42 14.12 18.13 0.76
N VAL A 43 13.10 17.64 1.47
CA VAL A 43 12.84 16.20 1.65
C VAL A 43 12.49 15.55 0.31
N ALA A 44 11.61 16.15 -0.50
CA ALA A 44 11.22 15.59 -1.80
C ALA A 44 12.41 15.47 -2.76
N ARG A 45 13.26 16.50 -2.83
CA ARG A 45 14.49 16.47 -3.66
C ARG A 45 15.50 15.49 -3.11
N GLY A 46 15.66 15.38 -1.79
CA GLY A 46 16.55 14.42 -1.14
C GLY A 46 16.17 12.99 -1.48
N TYR A 47 14.88 12.64 -1.31
CA TYR A 47 14.36 11.32 -1.66
C TYR A 47 14.49 11.02 -3.16
N ALA A 48 14.08 11.94 -4.03
CA ALA A 48 14.09 11.73 -5.48
C ALA A 48 15.50 11.65 -6.09
N LYS A 49 16.51 12.26 -5.47
CA LYS A 49 17.90 12.24 -5.96
C LYS A 49 18.77 11.16 -5.31
N ALA A 50 18.27 10.47 -4.28
CA ALA A 50 19.02 9.41 -3.63
C ALA A 50 19.31 8.27 -4.62
N LYS A 51 20.54 7.72 -4.58
CA LYS A 51 20.90 6.55 -5.40
C LYS A 51 19.99 5.37 -5.09
N SER A 52 19.67 5.16 -3.82
CA SER A 52 18.71 4.19 -3.32
C SER A 52 18.03 4.77 -2.07
N ALA A 53 16.71 4.62 -1.96
CA ALA A 53 15.94 5.07 -0.80
C ALA A 53 14.90 4.03 -0.37
N ILE A 54 14.67 3.94 0.94
CA ILE A 54 13.71 3.03 1.56
C ILE A 54 12.70 3.85 2.36
N ILE A 55 11.41 3.51 2.23
CA ILE A 55 10.34 4.06 3.07
C ILE A 55 9.98 3.03 4.13
N PHE A 56 10.13 3.40 5.40
CA PHE A 56 9.57 2.66 6.53
C PHE A 56 8.35 3.42 7.05
N TRP A 57 7.24 2.72 7.30
CA TRP A 57 6.11 3.32 8.00
C TRP A 57 5.53 2.37 9.04
N GLY A 58 4.90 2.95 10.06
CA GLY A 58 4.13 2.21 11.06
C GLY A 58 2.69 2.73 11.13
N MET A 59 2.11 2.65 12.32
CA MET A 59 0.69 2.96 12.53
C MET A 59 0.32 4.43 12.26
N GLY A 60 1.29 5.35 12.33
CA GLY A 60 1.08 6.76 11.98
C GLY A 60 0.64 6.99 10.52
N VAL A 61 0.76 5.99 9.64
CA VAL A 61 0.19 6.02 8.29
C VAL A 61 -1.17 5.33 8.26
N SER A 62 -1.28 4.11 8.81
CA SER A 62 -2.44 3.24 8.64
C SER A 62 -3.62 3.54 9.57
N GLN A 63 -3.39 4.02 10.80
CA GLN A 63 -4.45 4.33 11.78
C GLN A 63 -5.03 5.73 11.59
N HIS A 64 -5.45 6.03 10.37
CA HIS A 64 -6.14 7.27 10.00
C HIS A 64 -7.34 6.95 9.12
N THR A 65 -8.31 7.88 9.05
CA THR A 65 -9.48 7.76 8.16
C THR A 65 -9.09 7.60 6.69
N HIS A 66 -7.90 8.07 6.30
CA HIS A 66 -7.32 7.95 4.97
C HIS A 66 -6.12 6.99 4.93
N GLY A 67 -6.02 6.01 5.85
CA GLY A 67 -4.82 5.18 6.00
C GLY A 67 -4.42 4.38 4.74
N THR A 68 -5.41 3.87 4.01
CA THR A 68 -5.19 3.20 2.72
C THR A 68 -4.62 4.16 1.68
N ASP A 69 -5.17 5.38 1.60
CA ASP A 69 -4.74 6.37 0.61
C ASP A 69 -3.35 6.93 0.95
N ASN A 70 -3.05 7.14 2.23
CA ASN A 70 -1.71 7.52 2.68
C ASN A 70 -0.67 6.48 2.24
N SER A 71 -0.99 5.19 2.40
CA SER A 71 -0.13 4.09 1.96
C SER A 71 0.06 4.09 0.44
N ARG A 72 -1.02 4.30 -0.34
CA ARG A 72 -0.95 4.43 -1.81
C ARG A 72 -0.10 5.63 -2.26
N CYS A 73 -0.15 6.75 -1.55
CA CYS A 73 0.69 7.91 -1.82
C CYS A 73 2.18 7.58 -1.64
N LEU A 74 2.56 6.86 -0.58
CA LEU A 74 3.94 6.40 -0.36
C LEU A 74 4.40 5.43 -1.45
N ILE A 75 3.54 4.47 -1.83
CA ILE A 75 3.80 3.53 -2.94
C ILE A 75 4.03 4.31 -4.24
N SER A 76 3.17 5.27 -4.55
CA SER A 76 3.29 6.11 -5.75
C SER A 76 4.61 6.88 -5.77
N LEU A 77 5.02 7.45 -4.63
CA LEU A 77 6.29 8.17 -4.51
C LEU A 77 7.51 7.26 -4.75
N ALA A 78 7.49 6.03 -4.20
CA ALA A 78 8.55 5.06 -4.42
C ALA A 78 8.61 4.58 -5.87
N LEU A 79 7.47 4.34 -6.51
CA LEU A 79 7.39 3.96 -7.92
C LEU A 79 7.85 5.10 -8.84
N LEU A 80 7.42 6.35 -8.59
CA LEU A 80 7.86 7.53 -9.33
C LEU A 80 9.38 7.69 -9.34
N THR A 81 10.04 7.29 -8.27
CA THR A 81 11.51 7.45 -8.10
C THR A 81 12.29 6.18 -8.41
N GLY A 82 11.64 5.13 -8.95
CA GLY A 82 12.29 3.86 -9.28
C GLY A 82 12.85 3.11 -8.06
N ASN A 83 12.33 3.41 -6.85
CA ASN A 83 12.79 2.84 -5.60
C ASN A 83 12.05 1.53 -5.24
N VAL A 84 11.74 0.69 -6.24
CA VAL A 84 11.14 -0.64 -6.05
C VAL A 84 11.82 -1.67 -6.96
N GLY A 85 12.11 -2.86 -6.43
CA GLY A 85 12.71 -3.96 -7.18
C GLY A 85 14.23 -3.92 -7.31
N ARG A 86 14.94 -3.18 -6.43
CA ARG A 86 16.40 -3.05 -6.46
C ARG A 86 16.99 -3.09 -5.06
N ALA A 87 18.25 -3.50 -4.93
CA ALA A 87 18.93 -3.56 -3.65
C ALA A 87 19.01 -2.18 -2.96
N GLY A 88 18.67 -2.13 -1.67
CA GLY A 88 18.66 -0.89 -0.88
C GLY A 88 17.50 0.04 -1.19
N THR A 89 16.49 -0.40 -1.95
CA THR A 89 15.25 0.34 -2.18
C THR A 89 14.05 -0.43 -1.64
N GLY A 90 12.88 0.21 -1.58
CA GLY A 90 11.62 -0.46 -1.29
C GLY A 90 10.77 0.24 -0.24
N LEU A 91 9.70 -0.45 0.14
CA LEU A 91 8.75 0.01 1.13
C LEU A 91 8.55 -1.09 2.18
N HIS A 92 8.60 -0.70 3.44
CA HIS A 92 8.52 -1.61 4.58
C HIS A 92 7.46 -1.10 5.56
N PRO A 93 6.20 -1.57 5.44
CA PRO A 93 5.23 -1.46 6.52
C PRO A 93 5.74 -2.27 7.72
N LEU A 94 6.17 -1.57 8.77
CA LEU A 94 6.64 -2.19 10.00
C LEU A 94 5.45 -2.80 10.75
N ARG A 95 5.40 -4.13 10.74
CA ARG A 95 4.37 -4.89 11.44
C ARG A 95 4.75 -5.05 12.91
N GLY A 96 3.75 -4.93 13.79
CA GLY A 96 3.97 -4.92 15.25
C GLY A 96 4.04 -6.31 15.88
N GLN A 97 2.97 -7.09 15.76
CA GLN A 97 2.88 -8.41 16.40
C GLN A 97 3.76 -9.44 15.68
N ASN A 98 4.36 -10.34 16.46
CA ASN A 98 5.38 -11.30 16.04
C ASN A 98 4.99 -12.19 14.85
N ASN A 99 3.70 -12.50 14.67
CA ASN A 99 3.24 -13.35 13.57
C ASN A 99 2.02 -12.79 12.83
N VAL A 100 1.81 -11.47 12.83
CA VAL A 100 0.69 -10.88 12.05
C VAL A 100 0.85 -11.08 10.54
N GLN A 101 2.09 -11.24 10.06
CA GLN A 101 2.35 -11.70 8.69
C GLN A 101 1.89 -13.15 8.49
N GLY A 102 2.39 -14.10 9.27
CA GLY A 102 2.00 -15.50 9.12
C GLY A 102 0.51 -15.76 9.36
N ALA A 103 -0.14 -15.02 10.26
CA ALA A 103 -1.59 -15.09 10.45
C ALA A 103 -2.35 -14.67 9.18
N SER A 104 -1.90 -13.59 8.52
CA SER A 104 -2.47 -13.15 7.24
C SER A 104 -2.22 -14.18 6.15
N ASP A 105 -1.00 -14.71 6.06
CA ASP A 105 -0.61 -15.71 5.06
C ASP A 105 -1.40 -17.02 5.22
N ALA A 106 -1.77 -17.37 6.45
CA ALA A 106 -2.60 -18.53 6.77
C ALA A 106 -4.10 -18.31 6.54
N GLY A 107 -4.53 -17.17 5.99
CA GLY A 107 -5.93 -16.89 5.69
C GLY A 107 -6.77 -16.51 6.91
N LEU A 108 -6.17 -16.02 8.00
CA LEU A 108 -6.92 -15.44 9.13
C LEU A 108 -7.43 -14.03 8.80
N ILE A 109 -8.00 -13.88 7.61
CA ILE A 109 -8.59 -12.67 7.05
C ILE A 109 -9.91 -13.12 6.40
N PRO A 110 -11.06 -12.54 6.77
CA PRO A 110 -12.37 -13.13 6.50
C PRO A 110 -12.78 -13.23 5.01
N MET A 111 -12.01 -12.62 4.11
CA MET A 111 -12.22 -12.67 2.66
C MET A 111 -11.15 -13.46 1.89
N PHE A 112 -10.23 -14.15 2.58
CA PHE A 112 -9.14 -14.90 1.94
C PHE A 112 -8.96 -16.30 2.53
N PHE A 113 -8.69 -17.25 1.65
CA PHE A 113 -7.98 -18.48 1.96
C PHE A 113 -6.47 -18.20 2.17
N PRO A 114 -5.69 -19.20 2.64
CA PRO A 114 -4.23 -19.08 2.69
C PRO A 114 -3.61 -18.59 1.37
N ASP A 115 -2.47 -17.90 1.46
CA ASP A 115 -1.77 -17.26 0.32
C ASP A 115 -2.61 -16.17 -0.39
N TYR A 116 -3.42 -15.45 0.39
CA TYR A 116 -4.22 -14.30 -0.06
C TYR A 116 -5.16 -14.62 -1.24
N LYS A 117 -5.65 -15.86 -1.34
CA LYS A 117 -6.57 -16.25 -2.41
C LYS A 117 -8.01 -15.88 -2.03
N PRO A 118 -8.74 -15.10 -2.83
CA PRO A 118 -10.10 -14.68 -2.49
C PRO A 118 -11.04 -15.87 -2.31
N VAL A 119 -11.93 -15.81 -1.32
CA VAL A 119 -12.94 -16.87 -1.09
C VAL A 119 -14.00 -16.95 -2.20
N ASP A 120 -14.22 -15.82 -2.87
CA ASP A 120 -15.17 -15.68 -3.98
C ASP A 120 -14.63 -16.23 -5.31
N ASP A 121 -13.32 -16.52 -5.41
CA ASP A 121 -12.73 -17.14 -6.58
C ASP A 121 -13.11 -18.63 -6.69
N ALA A 122 -13.85 -18.99 -7.72
CA ALA A 122 -14.41 -20.33 -7.88
C ALA A 122 -13.34 -21.41 -8.06
N GLU A 123 -12.25 -21.12 -8.78
CA GLU A 123 -11.16 -22.10 -8.99
C GLU A 123 -10.40 -22.38 -7.69
N THR A 124 -10.09 -21.33 -6.93
CA THR A 124 -9.49 -21.46 -5.61
C THR A 124 -10.39 -22.24 -4.67
N ARG A 125 -11.67 -21.85 -4.55
CA ARG A 125 -12.63 -22.49 -3.65
C ARG A 125 -12.76 -23.98 -3.94
N ALA A 126 -12.91 -24.37 -5.21
CA ALA A 126 -13.01 -25.77 -5.60
C ALA A 126 -11.79 -26.62 -5.15
N LYS A 127 -10.58 -26.05 -5.17
CA LYS A 127 -9.38 -26.74 -4.67
C LYS A 127 -9.44 -26.99 -3.16
N TYR A 128 -9.95 -26.03 -2.38
CA TYR A 128 -10.10 -26.19 -0.93
C TYR A 128 -11.28 -27.10 -0.58
N GLU A 129 -12.39 -27.04 -1.31
CA GLU A 129 -13.52 -27.95 -1.14
C GLU A 129 -13.12 -29.41 -1.42
N ASP A 130 -12.35 -29.65 -2.49
CA ASP A 130 -11.78 -30.97 -2.79
C ASP A 130 -10.78 -31.41 -1.70
N LEU A 131 -9.91 -30.51 -1.23
CA LEU A 131 -8.95 -30.86 -0.19
C LEU A 131 -9.61 -31.18 1.17
N TRP A 132 -10.63 -30.42 1.56
CA TRP A 132 -11.27 -30.51 2.87
C TRP A 132 -12.55 -31.35 2.87
N GLN A 133 -13.00 -31.79 1.69
CA GLN A 133 -14.18 -32.64 1.50
C GLN A 133 -15.44 -32.02 2.12
N THR A 134 -15.61 -30.71 1.93
CA THR A 134 -16.76 -29.93 2.39
C THR A 134 -17.05 -28.80 1.42
N GLU A 135 -18.32 -28.42 1.29
CA GLU A 135 -18.70 -27.17 0.62
C GLU A 135 -18.25 -25.98 1.47
N LEU A 136 -17.82 -24.90 0.81
CA LEU A 136 -17.32 -23.68 1.45
C LEU A 136 -18.18 -22.49 1.02
N ASP A 137 -18.35 -21.53 1.93
CA ASP A 137 -19.09 -20.31 1.64
C ASP A 137 -18.32 -19.44 0.62
N VAL A 138 -19.07 -18.88 -0.33
CA VAL A 138 -18.56 -17.93 -1.34
C VAL A 138 -18.53 -16.50 -0.79
N GLU A 139 -19.39 -16.22 0.20
CA GLU A 139 -19.53 -14.89 0.76
C GLU A 139 -18.34 -14.53 1.64
N ARG A 140 -17.90 -13.28 1.51
CA ARG A 140 -16.83 -12.74 2.34
C ARG A 140 -17.33 -12.57 3.77
N GLY A 141 -16.58 -13.10 4.73
CA GLY A 141 -16.92 -12.93 6.13
C GLY A 141 -16.81 -11.46 6.57
N MET A 142 -17.45 -11.17 7.70
CA MET A 142 -17.43 -9.83 8.31
C MET A 142 -16.07 -9.55 8.96
N THR A 143 -15.60 -8.31 8.83
CA THR A 143 -14.48 -7.76 9.61
C THR A 143 -14.90 -7.52 11.06
N VAL A 144 -13.92 -7.41 11.96
CA VAL A 144 -14.18 -7.11 13.38
C VAL A 144 -15.00 -5.83 13.56
N VAL A 145 -14.76 -4.80 12.74
CA VAL A 145 -15.51 -3.54 12.80
C VAL A 145 -16.96 -3.74 12.36
N GLU A 146 -17.22 -4.53 11.32
CA GLU A 146 -18.58 -4.85 10.89
C GLU A 146 -19.32 -5.66 11.95
N ILE A 147 -18.66 -6.63 12.58
CA ILE A 147 -19.24 -7.42 13.67
C ILE A 147 -19.68 -6.53 14.83
N THR A 148 -18.88 -5.51 15.19
CA THR A 148 -19.23 -4.59 16.29
C THR A 148 -20.41 -3.65 15.99
N ASN A 149 -20.81 -3.54 14.72
CA ASN A 149 -21.91 -2.68 14.27
C ASN A 149 -23.15 -3.47 13.80
N ALA A 150 -23.15 -4.80 13.98
CA ALA A 150 -24.20 -5.71 13.53
C ALA A 150 -25.40 -5.79 14.50
#